data_AF-Q6FPA6-F1
#
_entry.id   AF-Q6FPA6-F1
#
_cell.length_a   1.000
_cell.length_b   1.000
_cell.length_c   1.000
_cell.angle_alpha   90.00
_cell.angle_beta   90.00
_cell.angle_gamma   90.00
#
_symmetry.space_group_name_H-M   'P 1'
#
loop_
_entity.id
_entity.type
_entity.pdbx_description
1 polymer ?
#
loop_
_entity_poly.entity_id
_entity_poly.type
_entity_poly.pdbx_seq_one_letter_code
_entity_poly.pdbx_strand_id
1 'polypeptide(L)'
;MSSTLIDFLVTSKEACNNKCRREAAIRDGTVEQYEQQYSKTSFEYDSKCYSLLKDMEKEYNKYESSIKHRRYSEDFDGTHGDEDDSKELKINTEDESVAELRKRLLGRLSDKAEQDAGQSVETQIQNHEDMQQNLYEDMSKLVGSLKQGAVAFQNALEEDQKVLGAAEIGIQVASRGIVDISGKLKTYDKAKLGYLFYILTFLFMFIGLCVTFIIIKIFPAM
;
A
#
# COMPACT_ATOMS: atom_id res chain seq x y z
N MET A 1 12.53 7.13 2.00
CA MET A 1 11.15 7.40 2.44
C MET A 1 11.02 8.46 3.53
N SER A 2 11.65 8.36 4.71
CA SER A 2 11.37 9.34 5.79
C SER A 2 11.81 10.79 5.49
N SER A 3 12.95 11.00 4.82
CA SER A 3 13.44 12.36 4.52
C SER A 3 12.60 13.05 3.45
N THR A 4 12.29 12.35 2.36
CA THR A 4 11.54 12.90 1.21
C THR A 4 10.10 13.28 1.58
N LEU A 5 9.47 12.52 2.48
CA LEU A 5 8.15 12.82 3.02
C LEU A 5 8.17 14.08 3.90
N ILE A 6 9.17 14.20 4.79
CA ILE A 6 9.33 15.40 5.63
C ILE A 6 9.56 16.63 4.76
N ASP A 7 10.44 16.53 3.76
CA ASP A 7 10.74 17.63 2.83
C ASP A 7 9.51 18.02 2.00
N PHE A 8 8.68 17.05 1.59
CA PHE A 8 7.41 17.30 0.93
C PHE A 8 6.41 18.01 1.85
N LEU A 9 6.27 17.58 3.11
CA LEU A 9 5.35 18.22 4.06
C LEU A 9 5.76 19.66 4.39
N VAL A 10 7.07 19.91 4.55
CA VAL A 10 7.60 21.26 4.79
C VAL A 10 7.35 22.14 3.57
N THR A 11 7.71 21.68 2.37
CA THR A 11 7.53 22.44 1.12
C THR A 11 6.05 22.71 0.83
N SER A 12 5.18 21.71 1.05
CA SER A 12 3.72 21.84 0.90
C SER A 12 3.13 22.87 1.88
N LYS A 13 3.60 22.87 3.12
CA LYS A 13 3.20 23.86 4.13
C LYS A 13 3.65 25.27 3.76
N GLU A 14 4.87 25.43 3.23
CA GLU A 14 5.39 26.73 2.78
C GLU A 14 4.65 27.26 1.54
N ALA A 15 4.27 26.39 0.60
CA ALA A 15 3.42 26.73 -0.53
C ALA A 15 2.02 27.17 -0.08
N CYS A 16 1.41 26.43 0.86
CA CYS A 16 0.11 26.78 1.43
C CYS A 16 0.17 28.13 2.18
N ASN A 17 1.23 28.38 2.95
CA ASN A 17 1.40 29.64 3.64
C ASN A 17 1.55 30.82 2.66
N ASN A 18 2.30 30.66 1.56
CA ASN A 18 2.34 31.66 0.50
C ASN A 18 0.96 31.92 -0.11
N LYS A 19 0.18 30.88 -0.37
CA LYS A 19 -1.19 31.03 -0.87
C LYS A 19 -2.08 31.83 0.09
N CYS A 20 -2.02 31.54 1.40
CA CYS A 20 -2.74 32.32 2.42
C CYS A 20 -2.29 33.78 2.46
N ARG A 21 -0.99 34.06 2.30
CA ARG A 21 -0.45 35.42 2.25
C ARG A 21 -0.91 36.17 0.99
N ARG A 22 -0.99 35.50 -0.16
CA ARG A 22 -1.58 36.04 -1.39
C ARG A 22 -3.04 36.39 -1.19
N GLU A 23 -3.83 35.51 -0.58
CA GLU A 23 -5.25 35.75 -0.31
C GLU A 23 -5.46 36.92 0.66
N ALA A 24 -4.58 37.11 1.64
CA ALA A 24 -4.58 38.29 2.50
C ALA A 24 -4.25 39.57 1.72
N ALA A 25 -3.22 39.55 0.86
CA ALA A 25 -2.87 40.68 0.02
C ALA A 25 -3.98 41.06 -0.99
N ILE A 26 -4.75 40.08 -1.48
CA ILE A 26 -5.93 40.32 -2.31
C ILE A 26 -7.02 41.06 -1.52
N ARG A 27 -7.26 40.68 -0.27
CA ARG A 27 -8.23 41.36 0.60
C ARG A 27 -7.81 42.78 0.95
N ASP A 28 -6.52 43.01 1.13
CA ASP A 28 -5.95 44.32 1.49
C ASP A 28 -5.66 45.22 0.26
N GLY A 29 -5.88 44.71 -0.97
CA GLY A 29 -5.64 45.45 -2.21
C GLY A 29 -4.16 45.70 -2.54
N THR A 30 -3.23 44.99 -1.89
CA THR A 30 -1.77 45.16 -2.00
C THR A 30 -1.10 44.06 -2.86
N VAL A 31 -1.85 43.50 -3.82
CA VAL A 31 -1.43 42.34 -4.64
C VAL A 31 -0.14 42.61 -5.42
N GLU A 32 0.04 43.81 -5.97
CA GLU A 32 1.24 44.14 -6.76
C GLU A 32 2.55 44.09 -5.94
N GLN A 33 2.49 44.51 -4.66
CA GLN A 33 3.63 44.43 -3.75
C GLN A 33 3.95 42.98 -3.38
N TYR A 34 2.91 42.17 -3.19
CA TYR A 34 3.08 40.73 -2.97
C TYR A 34 3.69 40.05 -4.20
N GLU A 35 3.21 40.34 -5.41
CA GLU A 35 3.71 39.73 -6.63
C GLU A 35 5.17 40.11 -6.91
N GLN A 36 5.58 41.37 -6.69
CA GLN A 36 6.98 41.75 -6.83
C GLN A 36 7.91 41.03 -5.84
N GLN A 37 7.45 40.82 -4.60
CA GLN A 37 8.30 40.29 -3.54
C GLN A 37 8.33 38.75 -3.50
N TYR A 38 7.22 38.09 -3.82
CA TYR A 38 7.02 36.65 -3.58
C TYR A 38 6.76 35.81 -4.84
N SER A 39 6.70 36.41 -6.04
CA SER A 39 6.46 35.65 -7.27
C SER A 39 7.52 34.56 -7.51
N LYS A 40 8.80 34.92 -7.40
CA LYS A 40 9.92 33.98 -7.62
C LYS A 40 9.92 32.85 -6.60
N THR A 41 9.77 33.17 -5.32
CA THR A 41 9.78 32.18 -4.24
C THR A 41 8.55 31.28 -4.29
N SER A 42 7.37 31.81 -4.60
CA SER A 42 6.15 31.02 -4.82
C SER A 42 6.35 30.00 -5.93
N PHE A 43 6.93 30.41 -7.06
CA PHE A 43 7.20 29.50 -8.18
C PHE A 43 8.22 28.40 -7.80
N GLU A 44 9.26 28.75 -7.05
CA GLU A 44 10.24 27.77 -6.58
C GLU A 44 9.63 26.72 -5.64
N TYR A 45 8.71 27.12 -4.75
CA TYR A 45 8.00 26.18 -3.87
C TYR A 45 7.06 25.26 -4.63
N ASP A 46 6.28 25.80 -5.58
CA ASP A 46 5.38 24.99 -6.41
C ASP A 46 6.16 24.00 -7.29
N SER A 47 7.27 24.45 -7.87
CA SER A 47 8.16 23.60 -8.67
C SER A 47 8.77 22.45 -7.85
N LYS A 48 9.30 22.77 -6.64
CA LYS A 48 9.83 21.77 -5.71
C LYS A 48 8.77 20.79 -5.23
N CYS A 49 7.57 21.27 -4.93
CA CYS A 49 6.44 20.44 -4.52
C CYS A 49 6.09 19.43 -5.63
N TYR A 50 6.02 19.89 -6.88
CA TYR A 50 5.76 19.03 -8.03
C TYR A 50 6.87 17.99 -8.26
N SER A 51 8.15 18.37 -8.17
CA SER A 51 9.24 17.41 -8.34
C SER A 51 9.23 16.34 -7.24
N LEU A 52 9.00 16.74 -5.99
CA LEU A 52 8.92 15.81 -4.86
C LEU A 52 7.73 14.86 -5.00
N LEU A 53 6.56 15.37 -5.41
CA LEU A 53 5.37 14.55 -5.65
C LEU A 53 5.62 13.51 -6.74
N LYS A 54 6.27 13.91 -7.84
CA LYS A 54 6.64 13.02 -8.94
C LYS A 54 7.63 11.93 -8.49
N ASP A 55 8.55 12.26 -7.59
CA ASP A 55 9.48 11.27 -7.06
C ASP A 55 8.82 10.30 -6.08
N MET A 56 7.88 10.77 -5.25
CA MET A 56 7.05 9.91 -4.41
C MET A 56 6.16 8.98 -5.24
N GLU A 57 5.58 9.47 -6.34
CA GLU A 57 4.80 8.65 -7.27
C GLU A 57 5.64 7.54 -7.89
N LYS A 58 6.89 7.82 -8.28
CA LYS A 58 7.82 6.79 -8.77
C LYS A 58 8.15 5.75 -7.69
N GLU A 59 8.40 6.19 -6.44
CA GLU A 59 8.65 5.25 -5.33
C GLU A 59 7.43 4.36 -5.08
N TYR A 60 6.23 4.92 -5.11
CA TYR A 60 4.98 4.19 -4.97
C TYR A 60 4.78 3.17 -6.09
N ASN A 61 4.96 3.58 -7.35
CA ASN A 61 4.84 2.68 -8.51
C ASN A 61 5.87 1.54 -8.46
N LYS A 62 7.11 1.81 -8.03
CA LYS A 62 8.12 0.76 -7.79
C LYS A 62 7.69 -0.22 -6.70
N TYR A 63 7.13 0.28 -5.60
CA TYR A 63 6.62 -0.55 -4.51
C TYR A 63 5.42 -1.41 -4.95
N GLU A 64 4.50 -0.84 -5.71
CA GLU A 64 3.37 -1.58 -6.28
C GLU A 64 3.86 -2.68 -7.24
N SER A 65 4.88 -2.38 -8.04
CA SER A 65 5.51 -3.33 -8.96
C SER A 65 6.19 -4.49 -8.21
N SER A 66 6.87 -4.20 -7.09
CA SER A 66 7.53 -5.23 -6.28
C SER A 66 6.54 -6.10 -5.50
N ILE A 67 5.41 -5.55 -5.05
CA ILE A 67 4.31 -6.33 -4.49
C ILE A 67 3.72 -7.26 -5.55
N LYS A 68 3.44 -6.73 -6.74
CA LYS A 68 2.91 -7.53 -7.85
C LYS A 68 3.88 -8.66 -8.20
N HIS A 69 5.17 -8.35 -8.37
CA HIS A 69 6.17 -9.38 -8.70
C HIS A 69 6.34 -10.42 -7.59
N ARG A 70 6.33 -10.02 -6.31
CA ARG A 70 6.43 -10.97 -5.19
C ARG A 70 5.24 -11.93 -5.11
N ARG A 71 4.03 -11.47 -5.45
CA ARG A 71 2.86 -12.35 -5.59
C ARG A 71 2.94 -13.33 -6.77
N TYR A 72 3.80 -13.06 -7.76
CA TYR A 72 4.01 -13.93 -8.93
C TYR A 72 5.34 -14.70 -8.89
N SER A 73 6.19 -14.49 -7.86
CA SER A 73 7.51 -15.14 -7.74
C SER A 73 7.62 -16.13 -6.57
N GLU A 74 6.58 -16.26 -5.75
CA GLU A 74 6.43 -17.39 -4.81
C GLU A 74 5.59 -18.47 -5.52
N ASP A 75 6.22 -19.18 -6.47
CA ASP A 75 6.07 -20.65 -6.71
C ASP A 75 6.76 -21.08 -8.01
N PHE A 76 7.35 -22.29 -7.97
CA PHE A 76 8.11 -23.04 -8.99
C PHE A 76 9.65 -22.95 -9.02
N ASP A 77 10.33 -22.97 -7.86
CA ASP A 77 11.56 -23.77 -7.77
C ASP A 77 11.87 -24.17 -6.32
N GLY A 78 11.68 -25.44 -5.98
CA GLY A 78 11.80 -25.96 -4.62
C GLY A 78 11.57 -27.46 -4.57
N THR A 79 12.43 -28.22 -5.24
CA THR A 79 12.46 -29.68 -5.24
C THR A 79 12.80 -30.29 -3.86
N HIS A 80 12.00 -31.28 -3.46
CA HIS A 80 12.29 -32.45 -2.61
C HIS A 80 12.81 -32.28 -1.16
N GLY A 81 11.97 -32.70 -0.21
CA GLY A 81 12.34 -33.19 1.11
C GLY A 81 11.12 -33.85 1.77
N ASP A 82 11.17 -35.17 1.88
CA ASP A 82 10.09 -36.08 2.29
C ASP A 82 9.54 -35.89 3.72
N GLU A 83 8.37 -36.52 3.92
CA GLU A 83 7.68 -36.88 5.18
C GLU A 83 6.87 -35.76 5.88
N ASP A 84 5.53 -35.77 5.73
CA ASP A 84 4.62 -36.27 6.78
C ASP A 84 3.15 -36.19 6.30
N ASP A 85 2.35 -37.09 6.85
CA ASP A 85 1.00 -37.52 6.53
C ASP A 85 -0.06 -36.43 6.79
N SER A 86 -0.80 -36.01 5.76
CA SER A 86 -2.13 -35.40 5.91
C SER A 86 -2.93 -35.45 4.61
N LYS A 87 -3.99 -36.25 4.63
CA LYS A 87 -5.05 -36.31 3.62
C LYS A 87 -5.65 -34.93 3.37
N GLU A 88 -5.66 -34.45 2.12
CA GLU A 88 -6.75 -33.62 1.59
C GLU A 88 -6.75 -33.56 0.04
N LEU A 89 -7.98 -33.66 -0.49
CA LEU A 89 -8.50 -33.44 -1.84
C LEU A 89 -7.57 -33.50 -3.08
N LYS A 90 -7.86 -34.49 -3.93
CA LYS A 90 -7.59 -34.46 -5.37
C LYS A 90 -8.29 -33.25 -6.01
N ILE A 91 -7.53 -32.17 -6.23
CA ILE A 91 -7.89 -31.17 -7.25
C ILE A 91 -7.31 -31.69 -8.56
N ASN A 92 -8.21 -32.24 -9.39
CA ASN A 92 -7.90 -32.63 -10.76
C ASN A 92 -7.48 -31.38 -11.54
N THR A 93 -6.22 -31.35 -11.97
CA THR A 93 -5.80 -31.12 -13.36
C THR A 93 -6.77 -30.36 -14.28
N GLU A 94 -7.04 -29.08 -14.01
CA GLU A 94 -7.81 -28.20 -14.92
C GLU A 94 -6.91 -27.35 -15.84
N ASP A 95 -5.63 -27.13 -15.50
CA ASP A 95 -4.71 -26.32 -16.33
C ASP A 95 -4.28 -27.02 -17.62
N GLU A 96 -4.21 -28.36 -17.62
CA GLU A 96 -3.93 -29.15 -18.81
C GLU A 96 -5.13 -29.12 -19.78
N SER A 97 -6.35 -28.99 -19.25
CA SER A 97 -7.57 -28.89 -20.04
C SER A 97 -7.65 -27.59 -20.84
N VAL A 98 -7.25 -26.44 -20.27
CA VAL A 98 -7.36 -25.14 -20.96
C VAL A 98 -6.31 -25.01 -22.06
N ALA A 99 -5.09 -25.52 -21.82
CA ALA A 99 -4.04 -25.57 -22.83
C ALA A 99 -4.40 -26.54 -23.99
N GLU A 100 -4.98 -27.69 -23.67
CA GLU A 100 -5.46 -28.65 -24.66
C GLU A 100 -6.69 -28.13 -25.43
N LEU A 101 -7.64 -27.47 -24.76
CA LEU A 101 -8.76 -26.76 -25.37
C LEU A 101 -8.28 -25.68 -26.34
N ARG A 102 -7.28 -24.86 -25.95
CA ARG A 102 -6.67 -23.84 -26.82
C ARG A 102 -6.01 -24.45 -28.04
N LYS A 103 -5.30 -25.57 -27.88
CA LYS A 103 -4.66 -26.31 -28.97
C LYS A 103 -5.69 -26.95 -29.90
N ARG A 104 -6.81 -27.43 -29.37
CA ARG A 104 -7.93 -28.02 -30.13
C ARG A 104 -8.76 -26.97 -30.86
N LEU A 105 -8.96 -25.80 -30.26
CA LEU A 105 -9.63 -24.65 -30.88
C LEU A 105 -8.79 -24.05 -32.02
N LEU A 106 -7.48 -23.88 -31.83
CA LEU A 106 -6.58 -23.33 -32.86
C LEU A 106 -6.22 -24.35 -33.95
N GLY A 107 -6.03 -25.64 -33.60
CA GLY A 107 -5.71 -26.69 -34.58
C GLY A 107 -6.88 -27.01 -35.51
N ARG A 108 -8.12 -27.02 -34.99
CA ARG A 108 -9.32 -27.36 -35.76
C ARG A 108 -9.79 -26.25 -36.72
N LEU A 109 -9.31 -25.01 -36.54
CA LEU A 109 -9.52 -23.91 -37.49
C LEU A 109 -8.67 -24.04 -38.75
N SER A 110 -7.46 -24.61 -38.65
CA SER A 110 -6.55 -24.76 -39.79
C SER A 110 -6.93 -25.94 -40.69
N ASP A 111 -7.36 -27.06 -40.12
CA ASP A 111 -7.70 -28.27 -40.89
C ASP A 111 -9.07 -28.20 -41.59
N LYS A 112 -10.00 -27.38 -41.10
CA LYS A 112 -11.37 -27.31 -41.65
C LYS A 112 -11.49 -26.32 -42.82
N ALA A 113 -10.56 -25.38 -42.96
CA ALA A 113 -10.53 -24.42 -44.07
C ALA A 113 -10.15 -25.08 -45.41
N GLU A 114 -9.38 -26.17 -45.40
CA GLU A 114 -9.03 -26.93 -46.62
C GLU A 114 -10.07 -28.01 -46.99
N GLN A 115 -11.02 -28.34 -46.09
CA GLN A 115 -12.02 -29.40 -46.29
C GLN A 115 -13.42 -28.89 -46.74
N ASP A 116 -13.66 -27.57 -46.72
CA ASP A 116 -14.99 -26.96 -46.91
C ASP A 116 -15.37 -26.68 -48.38
N ALA A 117 -14.50 -27.01 -49.35
CA ALA A 117 -14.76 -26.77 -50.77
C ALA A 117 -15.77 -27.74 -51.43
N GLY A 118 -16.38 -28.66 -50.66
CA GLY A 118 -17.23 -29.72 -51.22
C GLY A 118 -18.38 -30.24 -50.36
N GLN A 119 -18.71 -29.64 -49.21
CA GLN A 119 -19.84 -30.08 -48.40
C GLN A 119 -21.16 -29.43 -48.84
N SER A 120 -22.24 -30.22 -48.89
CA SER A 120 -23.57 -29.74 -49.24
C SER A 120 -24.07 -28.73 -48.21
N VAL A 121 -24.79 -27.70 -48.68
CA VAL A 121 -25.33 -26.59 -47.87
C VAL A 121 -26.11 -27.09 -46.63
N GLU A 122 -26.80 -28.22 -46.74
CA GLU A 122 -27.53 -28.86 -45.64
C GLU A 122 -26.61 -29.28 -44.47
N THR A 123 -25.41 -29.77 -44.80
CA THR A 123 -24.41 -30.19 -43.79
C THR A 123 -23.77 -28.98 -43.11
N GLN A 124 -23.66 -27.84 -43.82
CA GLN A 124 -23.25 -26.58 -43.21
C GLN A 124 -24.32 -26.01 -42.27
N ILE A 125 -25.60 -26.10 -42.65
CA ILE A 125 -26.72 -25.65 -41.81
C ILE A 125 -26.76 -26.43 -40.49
N GLN A 126 -26.64 -27.77 -40.54
CA GLN A 126 -26.64 -28.60 -39.33
C GLN A 126 -25.43 -28.32 -38.43
N ASN A 127 -24.24 -28.10 -39.00
CA ASN A 127 -23.07 -27.67 -38.23
C ASN A 127 -23.29 -26.30 -37.57
N HIS A 128 -24.04 -25.40 -38.20
CA HIS A 128 -24.32 -24.07 -37.67
C HIS A 128 -25.32 -24.11 -36.52
N GLU A 129 -26.35 -24.97 -36.60
CA GLU A 129 -27.28 -25.22 -35.50
C GLU A 129 -26.57 -25.85 -34.29
N ASP A 130 -25.73 -26.86 -34.50
CA ASP A 130 -24.93 -27.46 -33.43
C ASP A 130 -24.00 -26.44 -32.77
N MET A 131 -23.41 -25.53 -33.56
CA MET A 131 -22.55 -24.47 -33.03
C MET A 131 -23.35 -23.43 -32.21
N GLN A 132 -24.57 -23.09 -32.65
CA GLN A 132 -25.46 -22.19 -31.91
C GLN A 132 -25.98 -22.82 -30.61
N GLN A 133 -26.29 -24.11 -30.62
CA GLN A 133 -26.69 -24.85 -29.43
C GLN A 133 -25.57 -24.87 -28.37
N ASN A 134 -24.33 -25.16 -28.79
CA ASN A 134 -23.15 -25.13 -27.92
C ASN A 134 -22.88 -23.72 -27.39
N LEU A 135 -23.01 -22.69 -28.22
CA LEU A 135 -22.84 -21.29 -27.79
C LEU A 135 -23.89 -20.89 -26.74
N TYR A 136 -25.13 -21.33 -26.90
CA TYR A 136 -26.19 -21.06 -25.93
C TYR A 136 -25.91 -21.73 -24.59
N GLU A 137 -25.41 -22.98 -24.62
CA GLU A 137 -25.01 -23.70 -23.41
C GLU A 137 -23.82 -23.03 -22.71
N ASP A 138 -22.82 -22.59 -23.48
CA ASP A 138 -21.65 -21.88 -22.96
C ASP A 138 -22.01 -20.50 -22.40
N MET A 139 -22.91 -19.76 -23.05
CA MET A 139 -23.45 -18.51 -22.54
C MET A 139 -24.21 -18.73 -21.21
N SER A 140 -25.00 -19.80 -21.11
CA SER A 140 -25.69 -20.15 -19.86
C SER A 140 -24.71 -20.52 -18.74
N LYS A 141 -23.66 -21.28 -19.06
CA LYS A 141 -22.59 -21.60 -18.09
C LYS A 141 -21.81 -20.36 -17.66
N LEU A 142 -21.52 -19.45 -18.60
CA LEU A 142 -20.80 -18.21 -18.33
C LEU A 142 -21.62 -17.22 -17.50
N VAL A 143 -22.93 -17.12 -17.76
CA VAL A 143 -23.83 -16.33 -16.90
C VAL A 143 -23.97 -16.98 -15.51
N GLY A 144 -23.98 -18.31 -15.43
CA GLY A 144 -23.93 -19.04 -14.18
C GLY A 144 -22.66 -18.76 -13.37
N SER A 145 -21.49 -18.82 -14.02
CA SER A 145 -20.20 -18.52 -13.38
C SER A 145 -20.06 -17.04 -13.05
N LEU A 146 -20.61 -16.13 -13.86
CA LEU A 146 -20.66 -14.70 -13.56
C LEU A 146 -21.55 -14.40 -12.35
N LYS A 147 -22.71 -15.05 -12.26
CA LYS A 147 -23.59 -14.94 -11.08
C LYS A 147 -22.89 -15.46 -9.83
N GLN A 148 -22.20 -16.59 -9.93
CA GLN A 148 -21.46 -17.16 -8.82
C GLN A 148 -20.25 -16.29 -8.42
N GLY A 149 -19.56 -15.71 -9.40
CA GLY A 149 -18.49 -14.74 -9.20
C GLY A 149 -18.99 -13.45 -8.56
N ALA A 150 -20.17 -12.95 -8.95
CA ALA A 150 -20.79 -11.79 -8.34
C ALA A 150 -21.20 -12.03 -6.88
N VAL A 151 -21.70 -13.23 -6.55
CA VAL A 151 -22.01 -13.61 -5.16
C VAL A 151 -20.73 -13.74 -4.33
N ALA A 152 -19.68 -14.36 -4.88
CA ALA A 152 -18.38 -14.43 -4.22
C ALA A 152 -17.77 -13.04 -4.00
N PHE A 153 -17.89 -12.15 -4.99
CA PHE A 153 -17.44 -10.78 -4.90
C PHE A 153 -18.23 -9.98 -3.85
N GLN A 154 -19.55 -10.15 -3.79
CA GLN A 154 -20.38 -9.51 -2.76
C GLN A 154 -20.00 -9.97 -1.35
N ASN A 155 -19.74 -11.26 -1.16
CA ASN A 155 -19.30 -11.81 0.13
C ASN A 155 -17.91 -11.28 0.52
N ALA A 156 -16.97 -11.22 -0.43
CA ALA A 156 -15.65 -10.63 -0.20
C ALA A 156 -15.76 -9.13 0.16
N LEU A 157 -16.71 -8.40 -0.44
CA LEU A 157 -16.93 -6.99 -0.18
C LEU A 157 -17.56 -6.74 1.20
N GLU A 158 -18.48 -7.61 1.64
CA GLU A 158 -19.00 -7.59 3.02
C GLU A 158 -17.90 -7.90 4.05
N GLU A 159 -17.02 -8.85 3.75
CA GLU A 159 -15.85 -9.17 4.57
C GLU A 159 -14.89 -7.98 4.65
N ASP A 160 -14.57 -7.37 3.51
CA ASP A 160 -13.73 -6.18 3.44
C ASP A 160 -14.36 -5.00 4.19
N GLN A 161 -15.67 -4.80 4.11
CA GLN A 161 -16.37 -3.76 4.88
C GLN A 161 -16.27 -4.00 6.38
N LYS A 162 -16.35 -5.26 6.83
CA LYS A 162 -16.17 -5.63 8.24
C LYS A 162 -14.73 -5.43 8.71
N VAL A 163 -13.75 -5.78 7.88
CA VAL A 163 -12.32 -5.55 8.16
C VAL A 163 -12.02 -4.05 8.19
N LEU A 164 -12.60 -3.26 7.28
CA LEU A 164 -12.47 -1.81 7.26
C LEU A 164 -13.06 -1.16 8.52
N GLY A 165 -14.22 -1.64 8.99
CA GLY A 165 -14.80 -1.20 10.27
C GLY A 165 -13.91 -1.55 11.48
N ALA A 166 -13.31 -2.74 11.48
CA ALA A 166 -12.35 -3.13 12.51
C ALA A 166 -11.07 -2.27 12.46
N ALA A 167 -10.59 -1.94 11.26
CA ALA A 167 -9.46 -1.04 11.05
C ALA A 167 -9.79 0.40 11.47
N GLU A 168 -11.00 0.89 11.20
CA GLU A 168 -11.46 2.22 11.63
C GLU A 168 -11.49 2.32 13.16
N ILE A 169 -12.02 1.30 13.85
CA ILE A 169 -12.00 1.23 15.31
C ILE A 169 -10.55 1.17 15.81
N GLY A 170 -9.69 0.37 15.17
CA GLY A 170 -8.27 0.28 15.50
C GLY A 170 -7.53 1.61 15.35
N ILE A 171 -7.77 2.34 14.25
CA ILE A 171 -7.23 3.68 13.99
C ILE A 171 -7.77 4.68 15.01
N GLN A 172 -9.05 4.62 15.35
CA GLN A 172 -9.64 5.51 16.34
C GLN A 172 -9.04 5.28 17.73
N VAL A 173 -8.86 4.03 18.15
CA VAL A 173 -8.21 3.67 19.42
C VAL A 173 -6.72 4.08 19.40
N ALA A 174 -6.00 3.82 18.32
CA ALA A 174 -4.61 4.25 18.16
C ALA A 174 -4.47 5.78 18.19
N SER A 175 -5.37 6.51 17.53
CA SER A 175 -5.38 7.98 17.53
C SER A 175 -5.62 8.54 18.93
N ARG A 176 -6.55 7.96 19.70
CA ARG A 176 -6.79 8.34 21.10
C ARG A 176 -5.57 8.03 21.98
N GLY A 177 -4.92 6.89 21.76
CA GLY A 177 -3.66 6.54 22.44
C GLY A 177 -2.52 7.52 22.12
N ILE A 178 -2.34 7.88 20.85
CA ILE A 178 -1.34 8.87 20.41
C ILE A 178 -1.64 10.25 21.00
N VAL A 179 -2.91 10.67 21.03
CA VAL A 179 -3.31 11.97 21.61
C VAL A 179 -3.13 11.99 23.13
N ASP A 180 -3.44 10.91 23.86
CA ASP A 180 -3.22 10.84 25.31
C ASP A 180 -1.72 10.80 25.66
N ILE A 181 -0.92 10.04 24.89
CA ILE A 181 0.54 10.03 25.03
C ILE A 181 1.13 11.40 24.68
N SER A 182 0.63 12.05 23.61
CA SER A 182 1.04 13.39 23.20
C SER A 182 0.63 14.46 24.23
N GLY A 183 -0.55 14.33 24.84
CA GLY A 183 -1.03 15.18 25.94
C GLY A 183 -0.17 15.02 27.19
N LYS A 184 0.20 13.79 27.56
CA LYS A 184 1.13 13.52 28.65
C LYS A 184 2.53 14.04 28.36
N LEU A 185 3.05 13.90 27.13
CA LEU A 185 4.33 14.49 26.70
C LEU A 185 4.32 16.01 26.70
N LYS A 186 3.22 16.65 26.29
CA LYS A 186 3.05 18.11 26.35
C LYS A 186 2.99 18.62 27.80
N THR A 187 2.51 17.78 28.72
CA THR A 187 2.49 18.05 30.16
C THR A 187 3.86 17.81 30.83
N TYR A 188 4.80 17.13 30.15
CA TYR A 188 6.24 17.23 30.42
C TYR A 188 6.80 18.53 29.85
N ASP A 189 6.22 19.65 30.28
CA ASP A 189 6.71 20.97 29.92
C ASP A 189 8.05 21.25 30.63
N LYS A 190 8.86 22.09 30.00
CA LYS A 190 10.31 22.32 30.24
C LYS A 190 10.70 22.56 31.70
N ALA A 191 9.76 23.02 32.54
CA ALA A 191 9.95 23.23 33.98
C ALA A 191 10.19 21.94 34.77
N LYS A 192 9.47 20.84 34.47
CA LYS A 192 9.66 19.55 35.17
C LYS A 192 10.93 18.82 34.72
N LEU A 193 11.32 18.99 33.46
CA LEU A 193 12.56 18.41 32.93
C LEU A 193 13.78 19.07 33.59
N GLY A 194 13.76 20.40 33.77
CA GLY A 194 14.75 21.13 34.57
C GLY A 194 14.78 20.67 36.03
N TYR A 195 13.61 20.48 36.66
CA TYR A 195 13.53 20.02 38.04
C TYR A 195 14.08 18.59 38.25
N LEU A 196 13.76 17.64 37.35
CA LEU A 196 14.33 16.29 37.38
C LEU A 196 15.84 16.30 37.12
N PHE A 197 16.31 17.16 36.22
CA PHE A 197 17.74 17.35 36.00
C PHE A 197 18.45 17.86 37.25
N TYR A 198 17.89 18.86 37.95
CA TYR A 198 18.43 19.36 39.22
C TYR A 198 18.50 18.26 40.30
N ILE A 199 17.46 17.44 40.45
CA ILE A 199 17.45 16.32 41.40
C ILE A 199 18.53 15.30 41.05
N LEU A 200 18.67 14.94 39.77
CA LEU A 200 19.66 13.97 39.31
C LEU A 200 21.08 14.49 39.51
N THR A 201 21.34 15.76 39.20
CA THR A 201 22.64 16.41 39.45
C THR A 201 22.98 16.44 40.94
N PHE A 202 22.01 16.76 41.80
CA PHE A 202 22.21 16.77 43.25
C PHE A 202 22.52 15.38 43.80
N LEU A 203 21.82 14.36 43.30
CA LEU A 203 22.06 12.96 43.65
C LEU A 203 23.44 12.47 43.18
N PHE A 204 23.84 12.84 41.96
CA PHE A 204 25.17 12.52 41.44
C PHE A 204 26.29 13.19 42.25
N MET A 205 26.07 14.44 42.70
CA MET A 205 27.01 15.15 43.59
C MET A 205 27.18 14.40 44.92
N PHE A 206 26.08 13.91 45.50
CA PHE A 206 26.11 13.11 46.72
C PHE A 206 26.84 11.78 46.54
N ILE A 207 26.59 11.06 45.44
CA ILE A 207 27.27 9.82 45.12
C ILE A 207 28.78 10.07 44.93
N GLY A 208 29.16 11.15 44.24
CA GLY A 208 30.56 11.55 44.09
C GLY A 208 31.24 11.82 45.44
N LEU A 209 30.53 12.45 46.38
CA LEU A 209 31.01 12.66 47.74
C LEU A 209 31.17 11.34 48.50
N CYS A 210 30.21 10.42 48.39
CA CYS A 210 30.32 9.09 48.99
C CYS A 210 31.51 8.31 48.41
N VAL A 211 31.72 8.33 47.10
CA VAL A 211 32.84 7.66 46.43
C VAL A 211 34.17 8.25 46.87
N THR A 212 34.30 9.58 46.91
CA THR A 212 35.53 10.23 47.39
C THR A 212 35.80 9.95 48.87
N PHE A 213 34.76 9.90 49.71
CA PHE A 213 34.89 9.52 51.12
C PHE A 213 35.32 8.05 51.28
N ILE A 214 34.78 7.14 50.46
CA ILE A 214 35.21 5.74 50.40
C ILE A 214 36.67 5.65 49.96
N ILE A 215 37.10 6.42 48.95
CA ILE A 215 38.50 6.45 48.49
C ILE A 215 39.44 6.95 49.61
N ILE A 216 39.07 8.00 50.35
CA ILE A 216 39.88 8.49 51.48
C ILE A 216 39.92 7.44 52.60
N LYS A 217 38.83 6.72 52.86
CA LYS A 217 38.77 5.64 53.86
C LYS A 217 39.45 4.35 53.43
N ILE A 218 39.63 4.10 52.13
CA ILE A 218 40.35 2.94 51.60
C ILE A 218 41.86 3.21 51.48
N PHE A 219 42.26 4.48 51.30
CA PHE A 219 43.66 4.96 51.37
C PHE A 219 43.96 5.86 52.60
N PRO A 220 43.70 5.46 53.86
CA PRO A 220 44.16 6.19 55.03
C PRO A 220 45.60 5.82 55.44
N ALA A 221 46.25 4.92 54.70
CA ALA A 221 47.49 4.27 55.11
C ALA A 221 48.44 3.98 53.93
N MET A 222 48.77 5.02 53.16
CA MET A 222 50.12 5.17 52.57
C MET A 222 50.63 6.55 52.89
#